data_AF-A0AA40BAG3-F1
#
_entry.id   AF-A0AA40BAG3-F1
#
_cell.length_a   1.000
_cell.length_b   1.000
_cell.length_c   1.000
_cell.angle_alpha   90.00
_cell.angle_beta   90.00
_cell.angle_gamma   90.00
#
_symmetry.space_group_name_H-M   'P 1'
#
loop_
_entity.id
_entity.type
_entity.pdbx_description
1 polymer ?
#
loop_
_entity_poly.entity_id
_entity_poly.type
_entity_poly.pdbx_seq_one_letter_code
_entity_poly.pdbx_strand_id
1 'polypeptide(L)'
;MGKRTKQYKRLMRSFEFLGFRQPYQLLMTSDIIMDTLKVDVIHLFEKTLSTKNLKPMITQCSIRALYNKNVGPDRDPAVAGAIERAKTFERRRCGHLMDEDPLPEHECVMSVVDPKQNGQNKFRYLVATQDVSLREKLRSVIPTPLMYVKRGVLILEPMAASSAKVREREERAKYVPLLVRSCHFSEY
;
A
#
# COMPACT_ATOMS: atom_id res chain seq x y z
N MET A 1 -11.60 6.44 22.73
CA MET A 1 -11.01 5.86 21.50
C MET A 1 -11.66 4.52 21.20
N GLY A 2 -12.25 4.34 20.02
CA GLY A 2 -12.92 3.11 19.61
C GLY A 2 -11.98 1.90 19.52
N LYS A 3 -12.52 0.69 19.71
CA LYS A 3 -11.75 -0.58 19.72
C LYS A 3 -10.90 -0.77 18.45
N ARG A 4 -11.44 -0.42 17.27
CA ARG A 4 -10.75 -0.53 15.96
C ARG A 4 -9.56 0.42 15.82
N THR A 5 -9.69 1.66 16.26
CA THR A 5 -8.58 2.64 16.19
C THR A 5 -7.37 2.15 17.00
N LYS A 6 -7.60 1.57 18.20
CA LYS A 6 -6.51 0.99 19.00
C LYS A 6 -5.86 -0.20 18.29
N GLN A 7 -6.66 -1.05 17.65
CA GLN A 7 -6.16 -2.19 16.86
C GLN A 7 -5.31 -1.73 15.68
N TYR A 8 -5.78 -0.78 14.87
CA TYR A 8 -5.04 -0.26 13.73
C TYR A 8 -3.75 0.45 14.13
N LYS A 9 -3.76 1.21 15.23
CA LYS A 9 -2.52 1.80 15.79
C LYS A 9 -1.48 0.73 16.14
N ARG A 10 -1.89 -0.37 16.78
CA ARG A 10 -0.98 -1.49 17.11
C ARG A 10 -0.45 -2.18 15.86
N LEU A 11 -1.31 -2.34 14.87
CA LEU A 11 -0.96 -2.94 13.59
C LEU A 11 0.03 -2.07 12.80
N MET A 12 -0.19 -0.75 12.72
CA MET A 12 0.74 0.16 12.07
C MET A 12 2.10 0.22 12.78
N ARG A 13 2.13 0.18 14.11
CA ARG A 13 3.40 0.02 14.85
C ARG A 13 4.14 -1.25 14.45
N SER A 14 3.43 -2.35 14.21
CA SER A 14 4.04 -3.60 13.73
C SER A 14 4.67 -3.43 12.34
N PHE A 15 4.04 -2.66 11.45
CA PHE A 15 4.62 -2.31 10.15
C PHE A 15 5.80 -1.32 10.30
N GLU A 16 5.77 -0.38 11.23
CA GLU A 16 6.90 0.51 11.51
C GLU A 16 8.18 -0.28 11.88
N PHE A 17 8.05 -1.35 12.67
CA PHE A 17 9.16 -2.26 12.97
C PHE A 17 9.76 -2.94 11.73
N LEU A 18 8.93 -3.15 10.70
CA LEU A 18 9.32 -3.72 9.41
C LEU A 18 9.86 -2.67 8.42
N GLY A 19 10.09 -1.43 8.88
CA GLY A 19 10.72 -0.37 8.10
C GLY A 19 9.76 0.52 7.34
N PHE A 20 8.45 0.44 7.59
CA PHE A 20 7.51 1.46 7.11
C PHE A 20 7.72 2.74 7.90
N ARG A 21 7.87 3.87 7.20
CA ARG A 21 8.13 5.18 7.83
C ARG A 21 7.20 6.24 7.25
N GLN A 22 6.96 7.26 8.05
CA GLN A 22 6.23 8.45 7.61
C GLN A 22 7.13 9.35 6.74
N PRO A 23 6.58 10.02 5.71
CA PRO A 23 5.20 9.93 5.26
C PRO A 23 4.91 8.58 4.57
N TYR A 24 3.79 7.95 4.94
CA TYR A 24 3.46 6.63 4.39
C TYR A 24 3.05 6.76 2.93
N GLN A 25 3.72 5.98 2.07
CA GLN A 25 3.42 5.93 0.65
C GLN A 25 2.17 5.07 0.41
N LEU A 26 1.04 5.73 0.16
CA LEU A 26 -0.26 5.10 -0.03
C LEU A 26 -0.56 4.96 -1.52
N LEU A 27 -0.38 3.76 -2.06
CA LEU A 27 -0.70 3.44 -3.44
C LEU A 27 -2.19 3.12 -3.58
N MET A 28 -2.91 3.91 -4.36
CA MET A 28 -4.35 3.76 -4.59
C MET A 28 -4.63 3.34 -6.04
N THR A 29 -5.58 2.43 -6.20
CA THR A 29 -6.12 2.00 -7.50
C THR A 29 -7.36 2.82 -7.92
N SER A 30 -7.80 2.64 -9.15
CA SER A 30 -8.92 3.36 -9.76
C SER A 30 -10.23 3.13 -9.01
N ASP A 31 -10.46 1.90 -8.58
CA ASP A 31 -11.66 1.44 -7.88
C ASP A 31 -11.86 2.09 -6.50
N ILE A 32 -10.82 2.19 -5.68
CA ILE A 32 -10.91 2.79 -4.34
C ILE A 32 -11.17 4.30 -4.44
N ILE A 33 -10.63 4.96 -5.47
CA ILE A 33 -10.87 6.39 -5.73
C ILE A 33 -12.33 6.60 -6.11
N MET A 34 -12.88 5.75 -6.98
CA MET A 34 -14.30 5.77 -7.36
C MET A 34 -15.21 5.54 -6.14
N ASP A 35 -14.93 4.52 -5.33
CA ASP A 35 -15.75 4.17 -4.16
C ASP A 35 -15.72 5.22 -3.05
N THR A 36 -14.69 6.07 -3.03
CA THR A 36 -14.51 7.11 -2.00
C THR A 36 -14.85 8.52 -2.50
N LEU A 37 -15.43 8.67 -3.69
CA LEU A 37 -15.72 9.99 -4.29
C LEU A 37 -16.52 10.94 -3.38
N LYS A 38 -17.49 10.41 -2.65
CA LYS A 38 -18.37 11.21 -1.77
C LYS A 38 -17.75 11.56 -0.42
N VAL A 39 -16.53 11.09 -0.15
CA VAL A 39 -15.85 11.24 1.14
C VAL A 39 -14.47 11.87 0.89
N ASP A 40 -13.97 12.62 1.86
CA ASP A 40 -12.56 12.99 1.88
C ASP A 40 -11.72 11.73 2.18
N VAL A 41 -11.19 11.13 1.11
CA VAL A 41 -10.40 9.91 1.20
C VAL A 41 -9.14 10.12 2.03
N ILE A 42 -8.45 11.25 1.89
CA ILE A 42 -7.20 11.47 2.64
C ILE A 42 -7.51 11.56 4.13
N HIS A 43 -8.50 12.36 4.50
CA HIS A 43 -8.94 12.46 5.89
C HIS A 43 -9.40 11.10 6.47
N LEU A 44 -10.09 10.28 5.67
CA LEU A 44 -10.51 8.95 6.07
C LEU A 44 -9.31 8.04 6.38
N PHE A 45 -8.27 8.08 5.55
CA PHE A 45 -7.03 7.31 5.77
C PHE A 45 -6.24 7.84 6.97
N GLU A 46 -6.09 9.16 7.11
CA GLU A 46 -5.41 9.79 8.23
C GLU A 46 -6.05 9.41 9.57
N LYS A 47 -7.39 9.48 9.65
CA LYS A 47 -8.15 9.09 10.83
C LYS A 47 -7.98 7.59 11.15
N THR A 48 -7.99 6.75 10.13
CA THR A 48 -7.90 5.28 10.28
C THR A 48 -6.52 4.84 10.73
N LEU A 49 -5.47 5.39 10.11
CA LEU A 49 -4.07 5.11 10.42
C LEU A 49 -3.56 5.92 11.61
N SER A 50 -4.33 6.90 12.08
CA SER A 50 -3.97 7.83 13.16
C SER A 50 -2.65 8.55 12.89
N THR A 51 -2.46 9.01 11.66
CA THR A 51 -1.29 9.75 11.18
C THR A 51 -1.73 10.89 10.27
N LYS A 52 -0.98 11.98 10.25
CA LYS A 52 -1.20 13.12 9.34
C LYS A 52 -0.20 13.16 8.17
N ASN A 53 0.75 12.22 8.16
CA ASN A 53 1.83 12.19 7.19
C ASN A 53 1.58 11.06 6.20
N LEU A 54 0.67 11.30 5.26
CA LEU A 54 0.38 10.39 4.15
C LEU A 54 0.85 11.01 2.84
N LYS A 55 1.39 10.16 1.98
CA LYS A 55 1.77 10.50 0.62
C LYS A 55 0.87 9.68 -0.31
N PRO A 56 -0.29 10.22 -0.73
CA PRO A 56 -1.17 9.52 -1.66
C PRO A 56 -0.51 9.44 -3.03
N MET A 57 -0.50 8.25 -3.60
CA MET A 57 0.12 7.94 -4.88
C MET A 57 -0.84 7.16 -5.76
N ILE A 58 -0.76 7.38 -7.06
CA ILE A 58 -1.49 6.62 -8.08
C ILE A 58 -0.53 6.21 -9.20
N THR A 59 -0.68 4.98 -9.72
CA THR A 59 0.13 4.55 -10.87
C THR A 59 -0.39 5.16 -12.17
N GLN A 60 0.48 5.22 -13.19
CA GLN A 60 0.07 5.65 -14.52
C GLN A 60 -1.00 4.72 -15.14
N CYS A 61 -0.90 3.41 -14.93
CA CYS A 61 -1.91 2.46 -15.41
C CYS A 61 -3.24 2.62 -14.68
N SER A 62 -3.22 2.91 -13.37
CA SER A 62 -4.44 3.16 -12.57
C SER A 62 -5.21 4.38 -13.03
N ILE A 63 -4.52 5.51 -13.28
CA ILE A 63 -5.20 6.71 -13.80
C ILE A 63 -5.68 6.49 -15.24
N ARG A 64 -4.98 5.70 -16.06
CA ARG A 64 -5.45 5.28 -17.38
C ARG A 64 -6.73 4.44 -17.30
N ALA A 65 -6.83 3.54 -16.33
CA ALA A 65 -8.07 2.79 -16.12
C ALA A 65 -9.27 3.72 -15.84
N LEU A 66 -9.05 4.84 -15.14
CA LEU A 66 -10.09 5.88 -14.97
C LEU A 66 -10.41 6.58 -16.31
N TYR A 67 -9.41 6.95 -17.10
CA TYR A 67 -9.64 7.55 -18.42
C TYR A 67 -10.43 6.62 -19.35
N ASN A 68 -10.09 5.34 -19.39
CA ASN A 68 -10.78 4.35 -20.22
C ASN A 68 -12.26 4.20 -19.79
N LYS A 69 -12.56 4.28 -18.48
CA LYS A 69 -13.93 4.29 -17.95
C LYS A 69 -14.71 5.57 -18.28
N ASN A 70 -14.03 6.64 -18.67
CA ASN A 70 -14.63 7.94 -19.01
C ASN A 70 -14.97 8.07 -20.51
N VAL A 71 -14.69 7.03 -21.30
CA VAL A 71 -14.96 7.00 -22.75
C VAL A 71 -16.16 6.09 -23.01
N GLY A 72 -17.03 6.50 -23.93
CA GLY A 72 -18.20 5.73 -24.36
C GLY A 72 -19.55 6.39 -24.04
N PRO A 73 -20.64 5.85 -24.60
CA PRO A 73 -22.00 6.37 -24.40
C PRO A 73 -22.50 6.19 -22.96
N ASP A 74 -22.06 5.12 -22.28
CA ASP A 74 -22.47 4.77 -20.90
C ASP A 74 -21.50 5.29 -19.83
N ARG A 75 -20.74 6.35 -20.12
CA ARG A 75 -19.77 6.89 -19.15
C ARG A 75 -20.49 7.36 -17.88
N ASP A 76 -20.00 6.89 -16.74
CA ASP A 76 -20.49 7.38 -15.45
C ASP A 76 -19.93 8.80 -15.22
N PRO A 77 -20.78 9.83 -15.05
CA PRO A 77 -20.33 11.20 -14.79
C PRO A 77 -19.45 11.33 -13.55
N ALA A 78 -19.53 10.38 -12.60
CA ALA A 78 -18.69 10.35 -11.42
C ALA A 78 -17.19 10.13 -11.76
N VAL A 79 -16.88 9.49 -12.90
CA VAL A 79 -15.51 9.19 -13.31
C VAL A 79 -14.69 10.45 -13.53
N ALA A 80 -15.29 11.52 -14.06
CA ALA A 80 -14.62 12.81 -14.21
C ALA A 80 -14.12 13.36 -12.86
N GLY A 81 -14.96 13.26 -11.81
CA GLY A 81 -14.58 13.64 -10.45
C GLY A 81 -13.45 12.77 -9.89
N ALA A 82 -13.42 11.47 -10.24
CA ALA A 82 -12.34 10.57 -9.84
C ALA A 82 -11.01 10.92 -10.52
N ILE A 83 -11.06 11.31 -11.79
CA ILE A 83 -9.87 11.76 -12.53
C ILE A 83 -9.31 13.04 -11.92
N GLU A 84 -10.16 14.04 -11.66
CA GLU A 84 -9.70 15.30 -11.04
C GLU A 84 -9.10 15.07 -9.67
N ARG A 85 -9.72 14.18 -8.87
CA ARG A 85 -9.13 13.76 -7.59
C ARG A 85 -7.81 13.01 -7.78
N ALA A 86 -7.73 12.07 -8.71
CA ALA A 86 -6.53 11.29 -8.96
C ALA A 86 -5.35 12.17 -9.40
N LYS A 87 -5.61 13.28 -10.11
CA LYS A 87 -4.58 14.26 -10.52
C LYS A 87 -3.94 15.00 -9.34
N THR A 88 -4.60 15.08 -8.18
CA THR A 88 -4.01 15.71 -6.98
C THR A 88 -3.02 14.80 -6.25
N PHE A 89 -3.03 13.49 -6.56
CA PHE A 89 -2.13 12.52 -5.96
C PHE A 89 -0.80 12.44 -6.71
N GLU A 90 0.27 12.02 -6.01
CA GLU A 90 1.57 11.88 -6.65
C GLU A 90 1.57 10.74 -7.67
N ARG A 91 2.08 10.99 -8.87
CA ARG A 91 2.21 9.95 -9.89
C ARG A 91 3.39 9.03 -9.61
N ARG A 92 3.10 7.74 -9.44
CA ARG A 92 4.12 6.68 -9.44
C ARG A 92 4.40 6.23 -10.88
N ARG A 93 5.61 6.52 -11.37
CA ARG A 93 6.08 6.06 -12.69
C ARG A 93 6.28 4.54 -12.67
N CYS A 94 5.41 3.79 -13.34
CA CYS A 94 5.48 2.33 -13.40
C CYS A 94 6.41 1.80 -14.51
N GLY A 95 6.74 2.63 -15.52
CA GLY A 95 7.64 2.22 -16.60
C GLY A 95 6.98 1.36 -17.69
N HIS A 96 5.67 1.09 -17.59
CA HIS A 96 4.91 0.44 -18.64
C HIS A 96 4.61 1.47 -19.74
N LEU A 97 5.18 1.23 -20.93
CA LEU A 97 5.06 2.10 -22.10
C LEU A 97 3.60 2.14 -22.58
N MET A 98 3.15 3.31 -23.03
CA MET A 98 1.73 3.54 -23.32
C MET A 98 1.27 2.97 -24.66
N ASP A 99 2.22 2.70 -25.58
CA ASP A 99 1.95 2.52 -27.00
C ASP A 99 2.00 1.06 -27.47
N GLU A 100 2.62 0.14 -26.71
CA GLU A 100 2.83 -1.25 -27.18
C GLU A 100 2.16 -2.32 -26.32
N ASP A 101 1.97 -2.13 -25.00
CA ASP A 101 1.19 -3.07 -24.19
C ASP A 101 0.77 -2.46 -22.83
N PRO A 102 -0.41 -1.83 -22.72
CA PRO A 102 -0.85 -1.25 -21.46
C PRO A 102 -1.21 -2.36 -20.47
N LEU A 103 -0.29 -2.61 -19.54
CA LEU A 103 -0.50 -3.54 -18.45
C LEU A 103 -1.80 -3.23 -17.68
N PRO A 104 -2.66 -4.24 -17.44
CA PRO A 104 -3.82 -4.12 -16.59
C PRO A 104 -3.44 -3.52 -15.23
N GLU A 105 -4.37 -2.76 -14.64
CA GLU A 105 -4.12 -2.07 -13.38
C GLU A 105 -3.58 -3.00 -12.27
N HIS A 106 -4.16 -4.19 -12.12
CA HIS A 106 -3.76 -5.15 -11.10
C HIS A 106 -2.33 -5.68 -11.32
N GLU A 107 -1.94 -5.92 -12.56
CA GLU A 107 -0.58 -6.36 -12.91
C GLU A 107 0.43 -5.24 -12.70
N CYS A 108 0.05 -4.00 -13.06
CA CYS A 108 0.89 -2.83 -12.81
C CYS A 108 1.14 -2.60 -11.32
N VAL A 109 0.11 -2.73 -10.47
CA VAL A 109 0.29 -2.58 -9.01
C VAL A 109 1.19 -3.68 -8.49
N MET A 110 1.01 -4.92 -8.94
CA MET A 110 1.87 -6.03 -8.53
C MET A 110 3.33 -5.79 -8.91
N SER A 111 3.62 -5.35 -10.14
CA SER A 111 4.98 -5.07 -10.60
C SER A 111 5.61 -3.86 -9.90
N VAL A 112 4.81 -2.87 -9.49
CA VAL A 112 5.30 -1.70 -8.73
C VAL A 112 5.63 -2.07 -7.28
N VAL A 113 4.82 -2.93 -6.65
CA VAL A 113 5.01 -3.34 -5.25
C VAL A 113 6.11 -4.39 -5.13
N ASP A 114 6.15 -5.37 -6.04
CA ASP A 114 7.14 -6.43 -6.10
C ASP A 114 7.84 -6.46 -7.48
N PRO A 115 8.72 -5.50 -7.77
CA PRO A 115 9.39 -5.40 -9.07
C PRO A 115 10.35 -6.55 -9.36
N LYS A 116 10.81 -7.27 -8.32
CA LYS A 116 11.72 -8.41 -8.45
C LYS A 116 11.00 -9.75 -8.43
N GLN A 117 9.67 -9.75 -8.28
CA GLN A 117 8.84 -10.95 -8.14
C GLN A 117 9.38 -11.92 -7.08
N ASN A 118 9.93 -11.38 -6.00
CA ASN A 118 10.54 -12.18 -4.92
C ASN A 118 9.68 -12.20 -3.66
N GLY A 119 8.42 -11.76 -3.76
CA GLY A 119 7.47 -11.68 -2.66
C GLY A 119 7.82 -10.61 -1.65
N GLN A 120 8.63 -9.60 -1.99
CA GLN A 120 9.01 -8.54 -1.07
C GLN A 120 8.53 -7.16 -1.53
N ASN A 121 7.81 -6.49 -0.63
CA ASN A 121 7.45 -5.09 -0.81
C ASN A 121 8.68 -4.20 -0.57
N LYS A 122 9.50 -4.06 -1.62
CA LYS A 122 10.78 -3.36 -1.59
C LYS A 122 10.64 -1.89 -1.15
N PHE A 123 9.59 -1.23 -1.62
CA PHE A 123 9.40 0.22 -1.45
C PHE A 123 8.48 0.58 -0.27
N ARG A 124 7.99 -0.42 0.47
CA ARG A 124 7.12 -0.25 1.65
C ARG A 124 5.84 0.53 1.33
N TYR A 125 5.19 0.18 0.22
CA TYR A 125 3.88 0.74 -0.11
C TYR A 125 2.79 0.19 0.80
N LEU A 126 1.90 1.07 1.26
CA LEU A 126 0.55 0.69 1.69
C LEU A 126 -0.30 0.63 0.41
N VAL A 127 -1.07 -0.43 0.23
CA VAL A 127 -1.91 -0.57 -0.97
C VAL A 127 -3.38 -0.50 -0.58
N ALA A 128 -4.12 0.38 -1.26
CA ALA A 128 -5.56 0.50 -1.11
C ALA A 128 -6.27 0.18 -2.42
N THR A 129 -7.12 -0.84 -2.38
CA THR A 129 -7.84 -1.36 -3.55
C THR A 129 -9.12 -2.07 -3.14
N GLN A 130 -10.15 -2.02 -3.99
CA GLN A 130 -11.39 -2.78 -3.80
C GLN A 130 -11.31 -4.15 -4.46
N ASP A 131 -10.42 -4.34 -5.45
CA ASP A 131 -10.13 -5.60 -6.11
C ASP A 131 -9.69 -6.68 -5.09
N VAL A 132 -10.57 -7.67 -4.92
CA VAL A 132 -10.36 -8.80 -4.01
C VAL A 132 -9.21 -9.69 -4.51
N SER A 133 -9.14 -9.92 -5.82
CA SER A 133 -8.13 -10.77 -6.46
C SER A 133 -6.74 -10.17 -6.31
N LEU A 134 -6.63 -8.85 -6.49
CA LEU A 134 -5.37 -8.13 -6.27
C LEU A 134 -4.93 -8.20 -4.81
N ARG A 135 -5.85 -8.05 -3.85
CA ARG A 135 -5.53 -8.20 -2.43
C ARG A 135 -5.06 -9.60 -2.09
N GLU A 136 -5.71 -10.63 -2.62
CA GLU A 136 -5.29 -12.02 -2.44
C GLU A 136 -3.86 -12.26 -2.93
N LYS A 137 -3.52 -11.77 -4.12
CA LYS A 137 -2.15 -11.83 -4.65
C LYS A 137 -1.16 -11.04 -3.79
N LEU A 138 -1.51 -9.83 -3.36
CA LEU A 138 -0.61 -9.00 -2.54
C LEU A 138 -0.36 -9.55 -1.13
N ARG A 139 -1.19 -10.46 -0.60
CA ARG A 139 -0.92 -11.15 0.68
C ARG A 139 0.32 -12.05 0.62
N SER A 140 0.72 -12.52 -0.57
CA SER A 140 1.98 -13.25 -0.74
C SER A 140 3.20 -12.33 -0.82
N VAL A 141 2.98 -11.02 -1.04
CA VAL A 141 4.04 -10.01 -1.05
C VAL A 141 4.17 -9.41 0.34
N ILE A 142 5.23 -9.77 1.05
CA ILE A 142 5.38 -9.49 2.48
C ILE A 142 6.51 -8.49 2.73
N PRO A 143 6.33 -7.59 3.70
CA PRO A 143 5.08 -7.15 4.30
C PRO A 143 4.32 -6.15 3.42
N THR A 144 3.00 -6.31 3.26
CA THR A 144 2.15 -5.32 2.56
C THR A 144 0.89 -5.03 3.38
N PRO A 145 0.73 -3.81 3.92
CA PRO A 145 -0.53 -3.36 4.49
C PRO A 145 -1.57 -3.18 3.39
N LEU A 146 -2.69 -3.89 3.50
CA LEU A 146 -3.79 -3.85 2.54
C LEU A 146 -5.00 -3.14 3.13
N MET A 147 -5.58 -2.24 2.34
CA MET A 147 -6.71 -1.42 2.76
C MET A 147 -7.82 -1.44 1.71
N TYR A 148 -9.07 -1.41 2.18
CA TYR A 148 -10.25 -1.41 1.30
C TYR A 148 -11.43 -0.76 2.04
N VAL A 149 -12.45 -0.32 1.30
CA VAL A 149 -13.65 0.30 1.88
C VAL A 149 -14.81 -0.69 1.82
N LYS A 150 -15.53 -0.84 2.92
CA LYS A 150 -16.76 -1.65 2.99
C LYS A 150 -17.85 -0.83 3.68
N ARG A 151 -18.95 -0.58 2.95
CA ARG A 151 -20.10 0.19 3.45
C ARG A 151 -19.69 1.55 4.07
N GLY A 152 -18.82 2.30 3.38
CA GLY A 152 -18.34 3.61 3.81
C GLY A 152 -17.30 3.60 4.94
N VAL A 153 -16.82 2.42 5.37
CA VAL A 153 -15.78 2.29 6.40
C VAL A 153 -14.50 1.77 5.77
N LEU A 154 -13.38 2.46 6.04
CA LEU A 154 -12.05 1.98 5.66
C LEU A 154 -11.57 0.87 6.60
N ILE A 155 -11.13 -0.23 6.01
CA ILE A 155 -10.66 -1.42 6.70
C ILE A 155 -9.19 -1.61 6.37
N LEU A 156 -8.36 -1.72 7.40
CA LEU A 156 -6.97 -2.17 7.30
C LEU A 156 -6.96 -3.67 7.62
N GLU A 157 -6.55 -4.49 6.65
CA GLU A 157 -6.48 -5.94 6.83
C GLU A 157 -5.51 -6.30 7.96
N PRO A 158 -5.82 -7.35 8.76
CA PRO A 158 -4.87 -7.84 9.75
C PRO A 158 -3.57 -8.29 9.06
N MET A 159 -2.46 -8.19 9.78
CA MET A 159 -1.17 -8.66 9.27
C MET A 159 -1.25 -10.14 8.91
N ALA A 160 -0.81 -10.51 7.70
CA ALA A 160 -0.71 -11.91 7.31
C ALA A 160 0.20 -12.68 8.28
N ALA A 161 -0.12 -13.94 8.57
CA ALA A 161 0.66 -14.76 9.52
C ALA A 161 2.14 -14.85 9.16
N SER A 162 2.46 -14.85 7.86
CA SER A 162 3.81 -14.80 7.32
C SER A 162 4.52 -13.47 7.61
N SER A 163 3.84 -12.33 7.45
CA SER A 163 4.34 -11.01 7.87
C SER A 163 4.61 -10.93 9.37
N ALA A 164 3.77 -11.57 10.19
CA ALA A 164 3.97 -11.63 11.64
C ALA A 164 5.23 -12.42 12.02
N LYS A 165 5.50 -13.56 11.36
CA LYS A 165 6.75 -14.31 11.55
C LYS A 165 7.99 -13.51 11.15
N VAL A 166 7.92 -12.77 10.05
CA VAL A 166 9.01 -11.86 9.65
C VAL A 166 9.23 -10.79 10.72
N ARG A 167 8.15 -10.22 11.29
CA ARG A 167 8.25 -9.26 12.39
C ARG A 167 8.97 -9.86 13.60
N GLU A 168 8.59 -11.06 14.04
CA GLU A 168 9.24 -11.73 15.17
C GLU A 168 10.72 -12.02 14.90
N ARG A 169 11.08 -12.40 13.66
CA ARG A 169 12.46 -12.62 13.25
C ARG A 169 13.29 -11.33 13.28
N GLU A 170 12.74 -10.26 12.72
CA GLU A 170 13.36 -8.92 12.69
C GLU A 170 13.47 -8.33 14.11
N GLU A 171 12.46 -8.53 14.97
CA GLU A 171 12.51 -8.17 16.39
C GLU A 171 13.64 -8.92 17.08
N ARG A 172 13.71 -10.25 16.95
CA ARG A 172 14.78 -11.07 17.55
C ARG A 172 16.17 -10.72 17.04
N ALA A 173 16.32 -10.41 15.75
CA ALA A 173 17.59 -10.01 15.16
C ALA A 173 18.16 -8.72 15.79
N LYS A 174 17.29 -7.80 16.24
CA LYS A 174 17.69 -6.58 16.95
C LYS A 174 18.16 -6.82 18.39
N TYR A 175 17.80 -7.96 18.98
CA TYR A 175 18.20 -8.33 20.35
C TYR A 175 19.40 -9.29 20.40
N VAL A 176 20.04 -9.62 19.27
CA VAL A 176 21.34 -10.33 19.29
C VAL A 176 22.36 -9.35 19.86
N PRO A 177 22.89 -9.57 21.08
CA PRO A 177 23.83 -8.64 21.70
C PRO A 177 25.12 -8.62 20.90
N LEU A 178 25.85 -7.51 21.04
CA LEU A 178 27.22 -7.26 20.60
C LEU A 178 28.25 -8.24 21.25
N LEU A 179 28.02 -9.56 21.18
CA LEU A 179 28.81 -10.60 21.85
C LEU A 179 29.69 -11.40 20.88
N VAL A 180 30.06 -10.83 19.73
CA VAL A 180 31.11 -11.41 18.86
C VAL A 180 32.02 -10.32 18.29
N ARG A 181 32.52 -9.42 19.15
CA ARG A 181 33.60 -8.48 18.76
C ARG A 181 34.64 -8.25 19.86
N SER A 182 34.87 -9.25 20.70
CA SER A 182 35.91 -9.24 21.73
C SER A 182 36.43 -10.65 22.01
N CYS A 183 37.00 -11.28 20.98
CA CYS A 183 37.88 -12.44 21.13
C CYS A 183 38.93 -12.46 20.00
N HIS A 184 39.77 -11.43 19.95
CA HIS A 184 41.12 -11.53 19.39
C HIS A 184 42.01 -10.60 20.21
N PHE A 185 42.34 -11.11 21.40
CA PHE A 185 43.49 -10.65 22.17
C PHE A 185 44.62 -11.62 21.83
N SER A 186 45.74 -11.05 21.38
CA SER A 186 47.13 -11.50 21.55
C SER A 186 47.47 -12.97 21.32
N GLU A 187 48.27 -13.23 20.29
CA GLU A 187 49.56 -13.91 20.41
C GLU A 187 50.30 -13.77 19.07
N TYR A 188 51.29 -12.85 19.01
CA TYR A 188 52.61 -12.95 18.37
C TYR A 188 53.36 -11.63 18.58
#